data_AF-A0A5C7FH80-F1
#
_entry.id   AF-A0A5C7FH80-F1
#
_cell.length_a   1.000
_cell.length_b   1.000
_cell.length_c   1.000
_cell.angle_alpha   90.00
_cell.angle_beta   90.00
_cell.angle_gamma   90.00
#
_symmetry.space_group_name_H-M   'P 1'
#
loop_
_entity.id
_entity.type
_entity.pdbx_description
1 polymer ?
#
loop_
_entity_poly.entity_id
_entity_poly.type
_entity_poly.pdbx_seq_one_letter_code
_entity_poly.pdbx_strand_id
1 'polypeptide(L)'
;MMRQILLASLLTLLFLPVSAQRGRGPALDGVWLETSLDRYGQPLPVERQPKRTTLFLEPDGYFEEIRPGTNRYADDRRFIGRWDADYRLGHLTLTVDAPRRVSASPYRYNRGSRRAYSQRIPYTIVFSDRDELVLRDRRDGRKRFFVRE
;
A
#
# COMPACT_ATOMS: atom_id res chain seq x y z
N MET A 1 37.79 21.08 -15.47
CA MET A 1 37.36 19.66 -15.44
C MET A 1 36.69 19.24 -14.12
N MET A 2 37.29 19.47 -12.95
CA MET A 2 36.74 18.99 -11.65
C MET A 2 35.31 19.49 -11.31
N ARG A 3 34.96 20.72 -11.75
CA ARG A 3 33.64 21.34 -11.52
C ARG A 3 32.51 20.70 -12.34
N GLN A 4 32.82 20.15 -13.52
CA GLN A 4 31.83 19.47 -14.38
C GLN A 4 31.52 18.06 -13.87
N ILE A 5 32.51 17.38 -13.28
CA ILE A 5 32.32 16.06 -12.65
C ILE A 5 31.41 16.20 -11.42
N LEU A 6 31.66 17.19 -10.56
CA LEU A 6 30.81 17.48 -9.40
C LEU A 6 29.35 17.78 -9.78
N LEU A 7 29.12 18.55 -10.85
CA LEU A 7 27.77 18.85 -11.33
C LEU A 7 27.08 17.61 -11.92
N ALA A 8 27.81 16.78 -12.67
CA ALA A 8 27.29 15.53 -13.21
C ALA A 8 26.94 14.52 -12.11
N SER A 9 27.78 14.40 -11.06
CA SER A 9 27.51 13.54 -9.90
C SER A 9 26.29 14.01 -9.09
N LEU A 10 26.13 15.33 -8.92
CA LEU A 10 24.97 15.91 -8.24
C LEU A 10 23.68 15.69 -9.04
N LEU A 11 23.76 15.78 -10.37
CA LEU A 11 22.62 15.51 -11.26
C LEU A 11 22.21 14.03 -11.18
N THR A 12 23.16 13.09 -11.15
CA THR A 12 22.84 11.65 -11.02
C THR A 12 22.24 11.28 -9.67
N LEU A 13 22.57 12.00 -8.59
CA LEU A 13 21.97 11.79 -7.27
C LEU A 13 20.49 12.22 -7.21
N LEU A 14 20.08 13.18 -8.05
CA LEU A 14 18.68 13.62 -8.15
C LEU A 14 17.77 12.63 -8.88
N PHE A 15 18.33 11.65 -9.60
CA PHE A 15 17.59 10.63 -10.33
C PHE A 15 17.64 9.24 -9.67
N LEU A 16 18.14 9.13 -8.43
CA LEU A 16 18.03 7.85 -7.72
C LEU A 16 16.54 7.52 -7.51
N PRO A 17 16.08 6.33 -7.93
CA PRO A 17 14.72 5.91 -7.67
C PRO A 17 14.52 5.87 -6.15
N VAL A 18 13.68 6.75 -5.64
CA VAL A 18 13.26 6.72 -4.25
C VAL A 18 12.39 5.49 -4.10
N SER A 19 12.98 4.39 -3.64
CA SER A 19 12.22 3.18 -3.33
C SER A 19 11.58 3.33 -1.95
N ALA A 20 10.29 3.07 -1.85
CA ALA A 20 9.61 2.93 -0.57
C ALA A 20 10.05 1.68 0.22
N GLN A 21 10.75 0.76 -0.44
CA GLN A 21 11.30 -0.43 0.18
C GLN A 21 12.77 -0.22 0.56
N ARG A 22 13.06 -0.44 1.84
CA ARG A 22 14.42 -0.42 2.38
C ARG A 22 14.83 -1.80 2.87
N GLY A 23 16.10 -2.14 2.68
CA GLY A 23 16.65 -3.45 3.03
C GLY A 23 16.54 -4.47 1.90
N ARG A 24 17.20 -5.63 2.07
CA ARG A 24 17.12 -6.72 1.11
C ARG A 24 15.92 -7.60 1.44
N GLY A 25 15.06 -7.78 0.45
CA GLY A 25 13.87 -8.63 0.51
C GLY A 25 13.24 -8.70 -0.88
N PRO A 26 12.24 -9.58 -1.07
CA PRO A 26 11.44 -9.61 -2.30
C PRO A 26 10.83 -8.24 -2.62
N ALA A 27 10.61 -7.97 -3.90
CA ALA A 27 10.02 -6.71 -4.35
C ALA A 27 8.54 -6.67 -3.98
N LEU A 28 8.17 -5.73 -3.11
CA LEU A 28 6.78 -5.52 -2.69
C LEU A 28 6.00 -4.64 -3.66
N ASP A 29 6.67 -3.86 -4.50
CA ASP A 29 6.00 -3.11 -5.55
C ASP A 29 5.32 -4.06 -6.55
N GLY A 30 4.12 -3.69 -7.00
CA GLY A 30 3.26 -4.50 -7.87
C GLY A 30 1.80 -4.49 -7.44
N VAL A 31 1.04 -5.38 -8.09
CA VAL A 31 -0.39 -5.58 -7.81
C VAL A 31 -0.58 -6.87 -7.03
N TRP A 32 -1.28 -6.76 -5.90
CA TRP A 32 -1.51 -7.82 -4.95
C TRP A 32 -3.01 -8.04 -4.77
N LEU A 33 -3.45 -9.29 -4.95
CA LEU A 33 -4.82 -9.71 -4.86
C LEU A 33 -5.05 -10.46 -3.55
N GLU A 34 -5.91 -9.92 -2.68
CA GLU A 34 -6.22 -10.56 -1.41
C GLU A 34 -6.94 -11.89 -1.65
N THR A 35 -6.53 -12.92 -0.93
CA THR A 35 -7.10 -14.26 -1.02
C THR A 35 -7.34 -14.83 0.37
N SER A 36 -8.22 -15.82 0.44
CA SER A 36 -8.45 -16.61 1.64
C SER A 36 -7.63 -17.90 1.60
N LEU A 37 -7.40 -18.50 2.76
CA LEU A 37 -6.78 -19.82 2.85
C LEU A 37 -7.83 -20.92 2.82
N ASP A 38 -7.48 -22.06 2.24
CA ASP A 38 -8.25 -23.29 2.36
C ASP A 38 -8.05 -23.97 3.73
N ARG A 39 -8.68 -25.12 3.93
CA ARG A 39 -8.57 -25.90 5.18
C ARG A 39 -7.17 -26.44 5.46
N TYR A 40 -6.29 -26.45 4.47
CA TYR A 40 -4.90 -26.88 4.56
C TYR A 40 -3.92 -25.70 4.68
N GLY A 41 -4.44 -24.48 4.75
CA GLY A 41 -3.64 -23.26 4.86
C GLY A 41 -3.05 -22.78 3.53
N GLN A 42 -3.55 -23.26 2.40
CA GLN A 42 -3.07 -22.85 1.06
C GLN A 42 -3.91 -21.70 0.51
N PRO A 43 -3.30 -20.73 -0.21
CA PRO A 43 -4.03 -19.68 -0.90
C PRO A 43 -5.09 -20.25 -1.86
N LEU A 44 -6.32 -19.77 -1.76
CA LEU A 44 -7.37 -20.12 -2.71
C LEU A 44 -7.11 -19.42 -4.07
N PRO A 45 -7.47 -20.06 -5.20
CA PRO A 45 -7.40 -19.42 -6.51
C PRO A 45 -8.20 -18.11 -6.54
N VAL A 46 -7.59 -17.04 -7.03
CA VAL A 46 -8.20 -15.70 -7.04
C VAL A 46 -9.35 -15.59 -8.04
N GLU A 47 -9.31 -16.37 -9.12
CA GLU A 47 -10.34 -16.43 -10.17
C GLU A 47 -11.68 -16.93 -9.61
N ARG A 48 -11.63 -17.70 -8.52
CA ARG A 48 -12.80 -18.24 -7.83
C ARG A 48 -13.36 -17.27 -6.77
N GLN A 49 -12.72 -16.11 -6.58
CA GLN A 49 -13.07 -15.11 -5.57
C GLN A 49 -13.39 -13.75 -6.24
N PRO A 50 -14.64 -13.55 -6.71
CA PRO A 50 -15.01 -12.43 -7.58
C PRO A 50 -15.14 -11.07 -6.85
N LYS A 51 -14.95 -11.02 -5.53
CA LYS A 51 -14.95 -9.79 -4.73
C LYS A 51 -13.81 -9.84 -3.73
N ARG A 52 -12.63 -9.42 -4.16
CA ARG A 52 -11.41 -9.40 -3.35
C ARG A 52 -10.81 -8.01 -3.30
N THR A 53 -10.00 -7.75 -2.29
CA THR A 53 -9.23 -6.51 -2.23
C THR A 53 -8.09 -6.57 -3.24
N THR A 54 -7.88 -5.48 -3.96
CA THR A 54 -6.67 -5.27 -4.75
C THR A 54 -5.82 -4.21 -4.07
N LEU A 55 -4.53 -4.49 -3.92
CA LEU A 55 -3.53 -3.60 -3.33
C LEU A 55 -2.44 -3.31 -4.38
N PHE A 56 -2.32 -2.04 -4.75
CA PHE A 56 -1.29 -1.52 -5.64
C PHE A 56 -0.20 -0.88 -4.78
N LEU A 57 1.04 -1.30 -4.98
CA LEU A 57 2.22 -0.73 -4.33
C LEU A 57 3.16 -0.24 -5.44
N GLU A 58 3.30 1.07 -5.60
CA GLU A 58 4.22 1.62 -6.60
C GLU A 58 5.63 1.74 -6.01
N PRO A 59 6.70 1.58 -6.82
CA PRO A 59 8.08 1.65 -6.33
C PRO A 59 8.40 2.95 -5.61
N ASP A 60 7.78 4.05 -6.05
CA ASP A 60 7.99 5.39 -5.51
C ASP A 60 7.39 5.57 -4.10
N GLY A 61 6.56 4.64 -3.64
CA GLY A 61 5.84 4.70 -2.38
C GLY A 61 4.39 5.15 -2.46
N TYR A 62 3.81 5.35 -3.65
CA TYR A 62 2.36 5.49 -3.78
C TYR A 62 1.70 4.13 -3.52
N PHE A 63 0.59 4.11 -2.78
CA PHE A 63 -0.27 2.93 -2.75
C PHE A 63 -1.72 3.29 -3.02
N GLU A 64 -2.42 2.28 -3.49
CA GLU A 64 -3.85 2.26 -3.60
C GLU A 64 -4.40 0.91 -3.15
N GLU A 65 -5.50 0.93 -2.41
CA GLU A 65 -6.21 -0.27 -1.99
C GLU A 65 -7.68 -0.14 -2.35
N ILE A 66 -8.18 -1.06 -3.17
CA ILE A 66 -9.59 -1.14 -3.57
C ILE A 66 -10.20 -2.31 -2.81
N ARG A 67 -11.08 -2.01 -1.85
CA ARG A 67 -11.80 -3.03 -1.08
C ARG A 67 -13.23 -3.16 -1.58
N PRO A 68 -13.72 -4.39 -1.80
CA PRO A 68 -15.12 -4.61 -2.12
C PRO A 68 -16.06 -3.92 -1.13
N GLY A 69 -17.15 -3.38 -1.68
CA GLY A 69 -18.31 -2.97 -0.90
C GLY A 69 -18.81 -4.11 -0.01
N THR A 70 -19.34 -3.78 1.17
CA THR A 70 -19.80 -4.78 2.15
C THR A 70 -21.04 -5.56 1.70
N ASN A 71 -21.71 -5.13 0.63
CA ASN A 71 -22.86 -5.82 0.04
C ASN A 71 -22.83 -5.71 -1.50
N ARG A 72 -23.85 -6.29 -2.17
CA ARG A 72 -23.93 -6.30 -3.65
C ARG A 72 -24.07 -4.91 -4.27
N TYR A 73 -24.67 -3.96 -3.55
CA TYR A 73 -25.05 -2.63 -4.06
C TYR A 73 -24.13 -1.51 -3.56
N ALA A 74 -23.18 -1.82 -2.69
CA ALA A 74 -22.21 -0.87 -2.17
C ALA A 74 -21.07 -0.73 -3.17
N ASP A 75 -20.73 0.53 -3.47
CA ASP A 75 -19.55 0.87 -4.24
C ASP A 75 -18.28 0.37 -3.53
N ASP A 76 -17.25 0.10 -4.33
CA ASP A 76 -15.94 -0.25 -3.80
C ASP A 76 -15.33 0.92 -3.05
N ARG A 77 -14.63 0.58 -1.96
CA ARG A 77 -13.96 1.56 -1.11
C ARG A 77 -12.52 1.67 -1.57
N ARG A 78 -12.15 2.87 -2.03
CA ARG A 78 -10.81 3.19 -2.47
C ARG A 78 -10.04 3.92 -1.37
N PHE A 79 -8.87 3.41 -1.01
CA PHE A 79 -7.92 4.03 -0.09
C PHE A 79 -6.67 4.35 -0.88
N ILE A 80 -6.16 5.57 -0.75
CA ILE A 80 -4.95 6.02 -1.43
C ILE A 80 -3.99 6.62 -0.41
N GLY A 81 -2.71 6.62 -0.72
CA GLY A 81 -1.72 7.35 0.07
C GLY A 81 -0.31 6.85 -0.17
N ARG A 82 0.46 6.74 0.92
CA ARG A 82 1.88 6.36 0.85
C ARG A 82 2.19 5.07 1.59
N TRP A 83 3.01 4.21 1.01
CA TRP A 83 3.57 3.04 1.68
C TRP A 83 5.07 3.18 1.87
N ASP A 84 5.56 2.45 2.86
CA ASP A 84 6.97 2.34 3.20
C ASP A 84 7.21 0.98 3.85
N ALA A 85 8.27 0.29 3.46
CA ALA A 85 8.67 -0.98 4.01
C ALA A 85 10.14 -0.95 4.46
N ASP A 86 10.38 -1.58 5.62
CA ASP A 86 11.73 -1.81 6.12
C ASP A 86 11.90 -3.30 6.41
N TYR A 87 12.55 -3.99 5.47
CA TYR A 87 12.84 -5.42 5.57
C TYR A 87 13.78 -5.76 6.70
N ARG A 88 14.62 -4.82 7.15
CA ARG A 88 15.52 -5.05 8.30
C ARG A 88 14.72 -5.24 9.58
N LEU A 89 13.54 -4.62 9.65
CA LEU A 89 12.61 -4.71 10.77
C LEU A 89 11.40 -5.61 10.49
N GLY A 90 11.25 -6.13 9.26
CA GLY A 90 10.07 -6.88 8.84
C GLY A 90 8.78 -6.05 8.90
N HIS A 91 8.85 -4.75 8.62
CA HIS A 91 7.72 -3.83 8.76
C HIS A 91 7.24 -3.31 7.41
N LEU A 92 5.92 -3.15 7.28
CA LEU A 92 5.28 -2.40 6.21
C LEU A 92 4.31 -1.41 6.85
N THR A 93 4.28 -0.17 6.37
CA THR A 93 3.34 0.86 6.82
C THR A 93 2.56 1.37 5.62
N LEU A 94 1.23 1.36 5.70
CA LEU A 94 0.36 2.12 4.79
C LEU A 94 -0.10 3.40 5.49
N THR A 95 0.05 4.54 4.83
CA THR A 95 -0.39 5.85 5.33
C THR A 95 -1.49 6.34 4.41
N VAL A 96 -2.73 6.09 4.81
CA VAL A 96 -3.92 6.49 4.06
C VAL A 96 -4.07 8.00 4.14
N ASP A 97 -4.18 8.65 2.99
CA ASP A 97 -4.46 10.07 2.91
C ASP A 97 -5.86 10.34 3.44
N ALA A 98 -6.01 11.48 4.10
CA ALA A 98 -7.32 11.88 4.58
C ALA A 98 -8.26 12.08 3.37
N PRO A 99 -9.54 11.66 3.46
CA PRO A 99 -10.45 11.77 2.33
C PRO A 99 -10.57 13.22 1.91
N ARG A 100 -10.00 13.58 0.75
CA ARG A 100 -10.28 14.85 0.11
C ARG A 100 -11.76 14.83 -0.25
N ARG A 101 -12.57 15.64 0.44
CA ARG A 101 -13.94 15.92 0.00
C ARG A 101 -13.84 16.64 -1.36
N VAL A 102 -13.94 15.89 -2.45
CA VAL A 102 -14.21 16.48 -3.76
C VAL A 102 -15.71 16.71 -3.81
N SER A 103 -16.15 17.84 -3.26
CA SER A 103 -17.52 18.33 -3.47
C SER A 103 -17.47 19.58 -4.35
N ALA A 104 -18.10 19.51 -5.51
CA ALA A 104 -18.41 20.66 -6.36
C ALA A 104 -19.55 21.50 -5.73
N SER A 105 -19.31 22.08 -4.54
CA SER A 105 -20.30 22.93 -3.87
C SER A 105 -19.62 24.12 -3.19
N PRO A 106 -20.19 25.33 -3.32
CA PRO A 106 -19.52 26.57 -2.96
C PRO A 106 -19.32 26.67 -1.45
N TYR A 107 -18.14 27.20 -1.11
CA TYR A 107 -17.62 27.56 0.20
C TYR A 107 -18.72 27.93 1.21
N ARG A 108 -19.11 26.99 2.08
CA ARG A 108 -19.71 27.31 3.37
C ARG A 108 -18.79 26.82 4.46
N TYR A 109 -18.27 27.79 5.22
CA TYR A 109 -17.48 27.62 6.43
C TYR A 109 -18.21 26.66 7.39
N ASN A 110 -17.89 25.37 7.32
CA ASN A 110 -18.38 24.41 8.29
C ASN A 110 -17.40 24.41 9.47
N ARG A 111 -17.69 25.28 10.44
CA ARG A 111 -16.99 25.45 11.71
C ARG A 111 -17.15 24.16 12.53
N GLY A 112 -16.32 23.17 12.21
CA GLY A 112 -16.31 21.85 12.84
C GLY A 112 -15.24 20.93 12.26
N SER A 113 -14.12 21.52 11.78
CA SER A 113 -12.99 20.81 11.17
C SER A 113 -12.34 19.86 12.19
N ARG A 114 -12.91 18.66 12.35
CA ARG A 114 -12.14 17.48 12.73
C ARG A 114 -11.05 17.36 11.66
N ARG A 115 -9.84 17.80 12.02
CA ARG A 115 -8.63 17.69 11.21
C ARG A 115 -8.65 16.32 10.53
N ALA A 116 -8.69 16.32 9.21
CA ALA A 116 -8.70 15.10 8.42
C ALA A 116 -7.28 14.53 8.54
N TYR A 117 -7.05 13.71 9.56
CA TYR A 117 -5.74 13.13 9.84
C TYR A 117 -5.52 11.94 8.91
N SER A 118 -4.32 11.87 8.32
CA SER A 118 -3.85 10.67 7.63
C SER A 118 -3.87 9.48 8.59
N GLN A 119 -4.43 8.35 8.16
CA GLN A 119 -4.49 7.15 8.98
C GLN A 119 -3.29 6.25 8.69
N ARG A 120 -2.47 5.98 9.71
CA ARG A 120 -1.37 5.02 9.63
C ARG A 120 -1.86 3.60 9.96
N ILE A 121 -1.55 2.66 9.09
CA ILE A 121 -1.88 1.23 9.21
C ILE A 121 -0.55 0.45 9.24
N PRO A 122 -0.07 0.07 10.44
CA PRO A 122 1.19 -0.65 10.58
C PRO A 122 1.00 -2.17 10.42
N TYR A 123 1.85 -2.79 9.60
CA TYR A 123 1.91 -4.23 9.35
C TYR A 123 3.28 -4.81 9.72
N THR A 124 3.29 -6.08 10.12
CA THR A 124 4.46 -6.95 10.09
C THR A 124 4.40 -7.79 8.81
N ILE A 125 5.49 -7.85 8.07
CA ILE A 125 5.67 -8.78 6.95
C ILE A 125 5.93 -10.16 7.59
N VAL A 126 4.94 -11.05 7.52
CA VAL A 126 5.05 -12.40 8.07
C VAL A 126 5.80 -13.29 7.09
N PHE A 127 5.44 -13.15 5.81
CA PHE A 127 6.04 -13.86 4.69
C PHE A 127 5.92 -12.97 3.46
N SER A 128 6.92 -13.03 2.60
CA SER A 128 6.87 -12.44 1.27
C SER A 128 7.81 -13.23 0.39
N ASP A 129 7.41 -13.49 -0.84
CA ASP A 129 8.29 -13.93 -1.92
C ASP A 129 7.92 -13.18 -3.22
N ARG A 130 8.18 -13.79 -4.38
CA ARG A 130 7.86 -13.18 -5.67
C ARG A 130 6.35 -13.08 -5.90
N ASP A 131 5.58 -14.05 -5.41
CA ASP A 131 4.21 -14.33 -5.82
C ASP A 131 3.22 -14.27 -4.65
N GLU A 132 3.69 -14.34 -3.41
CA GLU A 132 2.88 -14.33 -2.20
C GLU A 132 3.33 -13.24 -1.21
N LEU A 133 2.35 -12.63 -0.54
CA LEU A 133 2.56 -11.65 0.51
C LEU A 133 1.61 -11.90 1.68
N VAL A 134 2.16 -12.08 2.87
CA VAL A 134 1.39 -12.26 4.11
C VAL A 134 1.71 -11.13 5.07
N LEU A 135 0.69 -10.32 5.33
CA LEU A 135 0.77 -9.19 6.25
C LEU A 135 0.01 -9.50 7.53
N ARG A 136 0.56 -9.13 8.68
CA ARG A 136 -0.14 -9.13 9.96
C ARG A 136 -0.33 -7.71 10.45
N ASP A 137 -1.57 -7.27 10.61
CA ASP A 137 -1.87 -5.94 11.16
C ASP A 137 -1.38 -5.88 12.60
N ARG A 138 -0.58 -4.88 12.93
CA ARG A 138 0.03 -4.74 14.26
C ARG A 138 -0.94 -4.19 15.30
N ARG A 139 -2.13 -3.75 14.89
CA ARG A 139 -3.16 -3.19 15.78
C ARG A 139 -4.05 -4.27 16.37
N ASP A 140 -4.41 -5.28 15.58
CA ASP A 140 -5.35 -6.34 15.98
C ASP A 140 -4.81 -7.76 15.76
N GLY A 141 -3.62 -7.92 15.16
CA GLY A 141 -3.01 -9.22 14.89
C GLY A 141 -3.61 -9.97 13.69
N ARG A 142 -4.58 -9.38 12.98
CA ARG A 142 -5.24 -10.03 11.84
C ARG A 142 -4.26 -10.21 10.68
N LYS A 143 -4.25 -11.42 10.11
CA LYS A 143 -3.47 -11.73 8.92
C LYS A 143 -4.28 -11.46 7.65
N ARG A 144 -3.57 -11.03 6.61
CA ARG A 144 -4.07 -10.83 5.25
C ARG A 144 -3.12 -11.53 4.31
N PHE A 145 -3.68 -12.27 3.37
CA PHE A 145 -2.94 -13.07 2.41
C PHE A 145 -3.18 -12.49 1.04
N PHE A 146 -2.10 -12.29 0.30
CA PHE A 146 -2.16 -11.78 -1.05
C PHE A 146 -1.34 -12.65 -1.97
N VAL A 147 -1.81 -12.77 -3.20
CA VAL A 147 -1.03 -13.31 -4.31
C VAL A 147 -0.81 -12.22 -5.33
N ARG A 148 0.29 -12.30 -6.06
CA ARG A 148 0.61 -11.35 -7.13
C ARG A 148 -0.32 -11.57 -8.33
N GLU A 149 -0.71 -10.48 -8.98
CA GLU A 149 -1.38 -10.54 -10.30
C GLU A 149 -0.40 -10.88 -11.42
#